data_AF-A0A534YT51-F1
#
_entry.id   AF-A0A534YT51-F1
#
_cell.length_a   1.000
_cell.length_b   1.000
_cell.length_c   1.000
_cell.angle_alpha   90.00
_cell.angle_beta   90.00
_cell.angle_gamma   90.00
#
_symmetry.space_group_name_H-M   'P 1'
#
loop_
_entity.id
_entity.type
_entity.pdbx_description
1 polymer ?
#
loop_
_entity_poly.entity_id
_entity_poly.type
_entity_poly.pdbx_seq_one_letter_code
_entity_poly.pdbx_strand_id
1 'polypeptide(L)'
;RRERLRTTVVAGPFLPETDWRTLRRAAREVAGLELRRSVPDLGQELCGAAASVSQCGYNTALDIVRARVPALVVPCSELGKDEQWVRARRLERLGAVRVLEPERLDGPTLAAEVRALLGFRPSPLALDLGGAPHTVALLDEMLGGTRLGAAADEQRVGGGLGP
;
A
#
# COMPACT_ATOMS: atom_id res chain seq x y z
N ARG A 1 -2.37 -14.96 32.53
CA ARG A 1 -1.11 -14.35 32.02
C ARG A 1 -1.47 -13.52 30.79
N ARG A 2 -1.25 -12.19 30.76
CA ARG A 2 -1.39 -11.44 29.51
C ARG A 2 -0.24 -11.87 28.60
N GLU A 3 -0.55 -12.47 27.45
CA GLU A 3 0.47 -12.67 26.41
C GLU A 3 1.03 -11.31 26.00
N ARG A 4 2.36 -11.18 26.04
CA ARG A 4 3.05 -9.99 25.53
C ARG A 4 3.43 -10.28 24.08
N LEU A 5 2.65 -9.71 23.16
CA LEU A 5 3.00 -9.67 21.75
C LEU A 5 4.26 -8.81 21.57
N ARG A 6 5.25 -9.32 20.85
CA ARG A 6 6.34 -8.47 20.34
C ARG A 6 5.75 -7.62 19.23
N THR A 7 5.98 -6.31 19.31
CA THR A 7 5.37 -5.34 18.41
C THR A 7 6.45 -4.45 17.85
N THR A 8 6.47 -4.29 16.53
CA THR A 8 7.28 -3.28 15.86
C THR A 8 6.34 -2.19 15.33
N VAL A 9 6.59 -0.95 15.72
CA VAL A 9 5.89 0.22 15.19
C VAL A 9 6.80 0.92 14.19
N VAL A 10 6.33 1.09 12.96
CA VAL A 10 7.01 1.88 11.93
C VAL A 10 6.33 3.24 11.85
N ALA A 11 7.00 4.28 12.33
CA ALA A 11 6.43 5.62 12.48
C ALA A 11 6.23 6.36 11.15
N GLY A 12 7.04 6.01 10.14
CA GLY A 12 7.08 6.69 8.85
C GLY A 12 8.05 7.88 8.83
N PRO A 13 8.56 8.24 7.63
CA PRO A 13 9.59 9.26 7.48
C PRO A 13 9.10 10.69 7.81
N PHE A 14 7.79 10.93 7.77
CA PHE A 14 7.18 12.26 7.89
C PHE A 14 6.75 12.64 9.31
N LEU A 15 6.83 11.74 10.29
CA LEU A 15 6.46 12.07 11.67
C LEU A 15 7.36 13.21 12.22
N PRO A 16 6.84 14.30 12.80
CA PRO A 16 7.70 15.35 13.35
C PRO A 16 8.77 14.83 14.31
N GLU A 17 9.97 15.42 14.29
CA GLU A 17 11.09 14.96 15.11
C GLU A 17 10.80 15.10 16.62
N THR A 18 9.97 16.06 17.00
CA THR A 18 9.44 16.20 18.37
C THR A 18 8.64 14.98 18.80
N ASP A 19 7.71 14.55 17.94
CA ASP A 19 6.82 13.43 18.23
C ASP A 19 7.58 12.11 18.22
N TRP A 20 8.54 11.97 17.30
CA TRP A 20 9.46 10.84 17.27
C TRP A 20 10.24 10.67 18.57
N ARG A 21 10.81 11.76 19.10
CA ARG A 21 11.53 11.74 20.38
C ARG A 21 10.60 11.34 21.53
N THR A 22 9.37 11.83 21.53
CA THR A 22 8.35 11.48 22.53
C THR A 22 7.99 9.99 22.46
N LEU A 23 7.67 9.47 21.27
CA LEU A 23 7.36 8.06 21.07
C LEU A 23 8.53 7.16 21.45
N ARG A 24 9.76 7.53 21.07
CA ARG A 24 10.96 6.75 21.40
C ARG A 24 11.22 6.67 22.90
N ARG A 25 10.91 7.73 23.66
CA ARG A 25 10.99 7.70 25.13
C ARG A 25 9.92 6.78 25.71
N ALA A 26 8.67 6.94 25.29
CA ALA A 26 7.57 6.10 25.76
C ALA A 26 7.79 4.61 25.47
N ALA A 27 8.33 4.28 24.28
CA ALA A 27 8.55 2.89 23.88
C ALA A 27 9.59 2.15 24.73
N ARG A 28 10.58 2.84 25.31
CA ARG A 28 11.61 2.23 26.19
C ARG A 28 11.01 1.64 27.46
N GLU A 29 9.90 2.18 27.92
CA GLU A 29 9.19 1.72 29.12
C GLU A 29 8.29 0.49 28.83
N VAL A 30 8.16 0.09 27.57
CA VAL A 30 7.25 -0.98 27.15
C VAL A 30 8.06 -2.18 26.65
N ALA A 31 8.21 -3.19 27.51
CA ALA A 31 8.92 -4.42 27.15
C ALA A 31 8.28 -5.12 25.93
N GLY A 32 9.09 -5.37 24.90
CA GLY A 32 8.68 -6.04 23.66
C GLY A 32 8.16 -5.09 22.57
N LEU A 33 8.20 -3.77 22.78
CA LEU A 33 7.90 -2.76 21.77
C LEU A 33 9.19 -2.26 21.13
N GLU A 34 9.32 -2.45 19.82
CA GLU A 34 10.36 -1.86 19.00
C GLU A 34 9.78 -0.69 18.19
N LEU A 35 10.50 0.42 18.12
CA LEU A 35 10.11 1.58 17.34
C LEU A 35 11.14 1.80 16.23
N ARG A 36 10.68 1.80 14.97
CA ARG A 36 11.48 2.09 13.78
C ARG A 36 10.93 3.33 13.09
N ARG A 37 11.83 4.15 12.57
CA ARG A 37 11.44 5.35 11.82
C ARG A 37 10.90 4.97 10.46
N SER A 38 11.65 4.12 9.77
CA SER A 38 11.31 3.50 8.51
C SER A 38 11.91 2.10 8.48
N VAL A 39 11.45 1.30 7.53
CA VAL A 39 12.03 0.01 7.17
C VAL A 39 12.37 0.05 5.68
N PRO A 40 13.43 -0.66 5.25
CA PRO A 40 13.82 -0.67 3.84
C PRO A 40 12.79 -1.37 2.95
N ASP A 41 12.15 -2.41 3.48
CA ASP A 41 11.15 -3.23 2.78
C ASP A 41 10.01 -3.60 3.74
N LEU A 42 8.87 -2.93 3.60
CA LEU A 42 7.70 -3.21 4.44
C LEU A 42 7.13 -4.59 4.14
N GLY A 43 7.18 -5.06 2.89
CA GLY A 43 6.66 -6.36 2.49
C GLY A 43 7.36 -7.50 3.23
N GLN A 44 8.70 -7.43 3.36
CA GLN A 44 9.47 -8.41 4.15
C GLN A 44 9.08 -8.41 5.63
N GLU A 45 8.90 -7.24 6.23
CA GLU A 45 8.45 -7.13 7.63
C GLU A 45 7.05 -7.76 7.81
N LEU A 46 6.15 -7.54 6.86
CA LEU A 46 4.80 -8.11 6.89
C LEU A 46 4.79 -9.64 6.74
N CYS A 47 5.66 -10.21 5.90
CA CYS A 47 5.78 -11.66 5.74
C CYS A 47 6.20 -12.37 7.04
N GLY A 48 6.99 -11.71 7.90
CA GLY A 48 7.41 -12.23 9.20
C GLY A 48 6.43 -11.96 10.35
N ALA A 49 5.40 -11.15 10.12
CA ALA A 49 4.47 -10.72 11.16
C ALA A 49 3.29 -11.69 11.34
N ALA A 50 2.87 -11.90 12.59
CA ALA A 50 1.64 -12.66 12.89
C ALA A 50 0.36 -11.85 12.59
N ALA A 51 0.48 -10.52 12.59
CA ALA A 51 -0.60 -9.59 12.34
C ALA A 51 -0.03 -8.21 11.96
N SER A 52 -0.80 -7.42 11.22
CA SER A 52 -0.43 -6.04 10.85
C SER A 52 -1.58 -5.06 11.14
N VAL A 53 -1.21 -3.81 11.46
CA VAL A 53 -2.14 -2.69 11.64
C VAL A 53 -1.64 -1.50 10.83
N SER A 54 -2.50 -0.90 10.00
CA SER A 54 -2.12 0.25 9.16
C SER A 54 -3.32 1.08 8.72
N GLN A 55 -3.10 2.21 8.04
CA GLN A 55 -4.17 3.07 7.50
C GLN A 55 -4.68 2.67 6.11
N CYS A 56 -4.21 1.56 5.50
CA CYS A 56 -4.58 1.18 4.11
C CYS A 56 -4.20 2.22 3.03
N GLY A 57 -3.03 2.84 3.17
CA GLY A 57 -2.40 3.56 2.06
C GLY A 57 -2.14 2.63 0.86
N TYR A 58 -1.98 3.18 -0.35
CA TYR A 58 -1.90 2.39 -1.58
C TYR A 58 -0.81 1.30 -1.54
N ASN A 59 0.44 1.68 -1.23
CA ASN A 59 1.56 0.74 -1.18
C ASN A 59 1.35 -0.33 -0.11
N THR A 60 0.99 0.09 1.11
CA THR A 60 0.74 -0.82 2.22
C THR A 60 -0.38 -1.81 1.92
N ALA A 61 -1.42 -1.39 1.22
CA ALA A 61 -2.50 -2.29 0.81
C ALA A 61 -1.99 -3.37 -0.17
N LEU A 62 -1.13 -3.01 -1.13
CA LEU A 62 -0.51 -3.99 -2.02
C LEU A 62 0.42 -4.94 -1.24
N ASP A 63 1.19 -4.43 -0.30
CA ASP A 63 2.09 -5.25 0.51
C ASP A 63 1.33 -6.23 1.41
N ILE A 64 0.18 -5.81 1.98
CA ILE A 64 -0.73 -6.70 2.72
C ILE A 64 -1.25 -7.81 1.82
N VAL A 65 -1.74 -7.47 0.62
CA VAL A 65 -2.27 -8.45 -0.34
C VAL A 65 -1.19 -9.46 -0.77
N ARG A 66 0.04 -8.99 -1.00
CA ARG A 66 1.19 -9.84 -1.36
C ARG A 66 1.60 -10.77 -0.21
N ALA A 67 1.76 -10.21 0.99
CA ALA A 67 2.21 -10.95 2.17
C ALA A 67 1.14 -11.91 2.72
N ARG A 68 -0.15 -11.66 2.44
CA ARG A 68 -1.30 -12.40 2.99
C ARG A 68 -1.27 -12.48 4.52
N VAL A 69 -0.74 -11.43 5.14
CA VAL A 69 -0.68 -11.28 6.60
C VAL A 69 -2.09 -10.96 7.13
N PRO A 70 -2.53 -11.52 8.28
CA PRO A 70 -3.72 -11.03 8.96
C PRO A 70 -3.60 -9.53 9.21
N ALA A 71 -4.47 -8.74 8.60
CA ALA A 71 -4.37 -7.28 8.63
C ALA A 71 -5.66 -6.64 9.17
N LEU A 72 -5.49 -5.74 10.14
CA LEU A 72 -6.49 -4.76 10.53
C LEU A 72 -6.11 -3.43 9.89
N VAL A 73 -7.04 -2.81 9.19
CA VAL A 73 -6.84 -1.46 8.66
C VAL A 73 -7.74 -0.46 9.36
N VAL A 74 -7.19 0.72 9.64
CA VAL A 74 -7.86 1.86 10.25
C VAL A 74 -7.72 3.05 9.31
N PRO A 75 -8.60 3.18 8.30
CA PRO A 75 -8.46 4.19 7.25
C PRO A 75 -8.36 5.60 7.82
N CYS A 76 -7.55 6.47 7.26
CA CYS A 76 -7.50 7.86 7.73
C CYS A 76 -8.84 8.58 7.48
N SER A 77 -9.34 9.32 8.46
CA SER A 77 -10.59 10.10 8.38
C SER A 77 -10.39 11.56 7.92
N GLU A 78 -9.16 11.94 7.51
CA GLU A 78 -8.85 13.28 7.04
C GLU A 78 -9.49 13.59 5.66
N LEU A 79 -9.82 14.86 5.43
CA LEU A 79 -10.35 15.36 4.16
C LEU A 79 -9.42 14.96 2.99
N GLY A 80 -9.99 14.35 1.95
CA GLY A 80 -9.25 13.90 0.77
C GLY A 80 -8.61 12.52 0.90
N LYS A 81 -8.89 11.76 1.98
CA LYS A 81 -8.44 10.37 2.16
C LYS A 81 -9.53 9.33 1.87
N ASP A 82 -10.60 9.71 1.17
CA ASP A 82 -11.71 8.83 0.76
C ASP A 82 -11.23 7.57 0.03
N GLU A 83 -10.13 7.66 -0.71
CA GLU A 83 -9.54 6.52 -1.40
C GLU A 83 -9.06 5.41 -0.44
N GLN A 84 -8.57 5.76 0.76
CA GLN A 84 -8.17 4.76 1.76
C GLN A 84 -9.40 4.00 2.26
N TRP A 85 -10.52 4.70 2.45
CA TRP A 85 -11.80 4.09 2.81
C TRP A 85 -12.33 3.17 1.71
N VAL A 86 -12.38 3.65 0.46
CA VAL A 86 -12.83 2.85 -0.69
C VAL A 86 -11.99 1.58 -0.82
N ARG A 87 -10.66 1.71 -0.67
CA ARG A 87 -9.73 0.58 -0.73
C ARG A 87 -9.94 -0.41 0.41
N ALA A 88 -10.01 0.08 1.65
CA ALA A 88 -10.24 -0.73 2.84
C ALA A 88 -11.54 -1.52 2.75
N ARG A 89 -12.65 -0.87 2.39
CA ARG A 89 -13.95 -1.55 2.23
C ARG A 89 -13.95 -2.56 1.09
N ARG A 90 -13.24 -2.28 -0.01
CA ARG A 90 -13.11 -3.25 -1.10
C ARG A 90 -12.32 -4.49 -0.66
N LEU A 91 -11.20 -4.31 0.03
CA LEU A 91 -10.40 -5.42 0.56
C LEU A 91 -11.13 -6.21 1.65
N GLU A 92 -11.91 -5.54 2.50
CA GLU A 92 -12.76 -6.17 3.51
C GLU A 92 -13.82 -7.07 2.88
N ARG A 93 -14.55 -6.58 1.87
CA ARG A 93 -15.54 -7.39 1.14
C ARG A 93 -14.92 -8.60 0.45
N LEU A 94 -13.65 -8.51 0.05
CA LEU A 94 -12.90 -9.61 -0.54
C LEU A 94 -12.31 -10.56 0.53
N GLY A 95 -12.48 -10.27 1.82
CA GLY A 95 -11.97 -11.07 2.93
C GLY A 95 -10.45 -10.97 3.15
N ALA A 96 -9.79 -9.96 2.60
CA ALA A 96 -8.34 -9.82 2.71
C ALA A 96 -7.90 -9.10 3.99
N VAL A 97 -8.75 -8.23 4.53
CA VAL A 97 -8.47 -7.43 5.74
C VAL A 97 -9.72 -7.32 6.61
N ARG A 98 -9.53 -6.95 7.88
CA ARG A 98 -10.58 -6.41 8.75
C ARG A 98 -10.48 -4.90 8.78
N VAL A 99 -11.61 -4.19 8.92
CA VAL A 99 -11.62 -2.73 9.08
C VAL A 99 -12.06 -2.36 10.49
N LEU A 100 -11.28 -1.49 11.15
CA LEU A 100 -11.73 -0.75 12.31
C LEU A 100 -11.98 0.70 11.89
N GLU A 101 -13.18 1.18 12.20
CA GLU A 101 -13.59 2.54 11.89
C GLU A 101 -12.85 3.52 12.81
N PRO A 102 -12.28 4.62 12.30
CA PRO A 102 -11.54 5.61 13.09
C PRO A 102 -12.34 6.18 14.26
N GLU A 103 -13.65 6.31 14.12
CA GLU A 103 -14.57 6.80 15.14
C GLU A 103 -14.65 5.86 16.35
N ARG A 104 -14.26 4.59 16.17
CA ARG A 104 -14.19 3.55 17.19
C ARG A 104 -12.77 3.31 17.68
N LEU A 105 -11.79 4.06 17.19
CA LEU A 105 -10.39 3.85 17.54
C LEU A 105 -10.09 4.36 18.94
N ASP A 106 -9.90 3.42 19.86
CA ASP A 106 -9.26 3.66 21.15
C ASP A 106 -8.29 2.51 21.50
N GLY A 107 -7.52 2.68 22.58
CA GLY A 107 -6.55 1.68 23.02
C GLY A 107 -7.17 0.32 23.33
N PRO A 108 -8.23 0.23 24.18
CA PRO A 108 -8.91 -1.02 24.48
C PRO A 108 -9.46 -1.75 23.25
N THR A 109 -10.11 -1.02 22.34
CA THR A 109 -10.71 -1.54 21.11
C THR A 109 -9.64 -2.05 20.16
N LEU A 110 -8.59 -1.26 19.91
CA LEU A 110 -7.48 -1.70 19.07
C LEU A 110 -6.83 -2.98 19.64
N ALA A 111 -6.63 -3.05 20.95
CA ALA A 111 -6.06 -4.24 21.58
C ALA A 111 -6.97 -5.47 21.46
N ALA A 112 -8.30 -5.29 21.49
CA ALA A 112 -9.27 -6.36 21.29
C ALA A 112 -9.28 -6.84 19.83
N GLU A 113 -9.28 -5.91 18.86
CA GLU A 113 -9.21 -6.22 17.44
C GLU A 113 -7.93 -6.95 17.08
N VAL A 114 -6.76 -6.51 17.59
CA VAL A 114 -5.47 -7.18 17.39
C VAL A 114 -5.49 -8.62 17.93
N ARG A 115 -6.09 -8.86 19.10
CA ARG A 115 -6.23 -10.23 19.63
C ARG A 115 -7.12 -11.09 18.73
N ALA A 116 -8.25 -10.56 18.27
CA ALA A 116 -9.14 -11.27 17.37
C ALA A 116 -8.50 -11.53 15.99
N LEU A 117 -7.61 -10.62 15.55
CA LEU A 117 -6.90 -10.70 14.29
C LEU A 117 -5.93 -11.90 14.23
N LEU A 118 -5.39 -12.37 15.36
CA LEU A 118 -4.51 -13.56 15.38
C LEU A 118 -5.23 -14.85 14.91
N GLY A 119 -6.56 -14.89 15.04
CA GLY A 119 -7.40 -15.96 14.51
C GLY A 119 -7.89 -15.74 13.08
N PHE A 120 -7.71 -14.54 12.52
CA PHE A 120 -8.15 -14.21 11.17
C PHE A 120 -7.24 -14.86 10.12
N ARG A 121 -7.83 -15.28 9.00
CA ARG A 121 -7.13 -15.84 7.84
C ARG A 121 -7.59 -15.09 6.59
N PRO A 122 -6.72 -14.29 5.96
CA PRO A 122 -7.07 -13.58 4.74
C PRO A 122 -7.47 -14.54 3.62
N SER A 123 -8.55 -14.22 2.91
CA SER A 123 -8.94 -14.93 1.70
C SER A 123 -7.85 -14.77 0.62
N PRO A 124 -7.52 -15.84 -0.13
CA PRO A 124 -6.66 -15.71 -1.29
C PRO A 124 -7.29 -14.77 -2.32
N LEU A 125 -6.55 -13.74 -2.73
CA LEU A 125 -6.94 -12.86 -3.83
C LEU A 125 -6.17 -13.22 -5.09
N ALA A 126 -6.90 -13.42 -6.19
CA ALA A 126 -6.33 -13.48 -7.53
C ALA A 126 -6.33 -12.07 -8.13
N LEU A 127 -5.37 -11.26 -7.73
CA LEU A 127 -5.12 -9.94 -8.31
C LEU A 127 -3.82 -9.99 -9.11
N ASP A 128 -3.86 -9.50 -10.34
CA ASP A 128 -2.63 -9.23 -11.08
C ASP A 128 -1.95 -7.99 -10.49
N LEU A 129 -0.74 -8.19 -9.97
CA LEU A 129 0.07 -7.14 -9.36
C LEU A 129 1.23 -6.69 -10.28
N GLY A 130 1.28 -7.22 -11.51
CA GLY A 130 2.26 -6.88 -12.54
C GLY A 130 1.93 -5.58 -13.28
N GLY A 131 1.16 -4.66 -12.69
CA GLY A 131 0.69 -3.46 -13.39
C GLY A 131 1.82 -2.64 -14.03
N ALA A 132 2.97 -2.50 -13.36
CA ALA A 132 4.13 -1.78 -13.90
C ALA A 132 4.72 -2.44 -15.16
N PRO A 133 5.16 -3.71 -15.16
CA PRO A 133 5.67 -4.36 -16.37
C PRO A 133 4.61 -4.45 -17.48
N HIS A 134 3.34 -4.70 -17.15
CA HIS A 134 2.26 -4.70 -18.15
C HIS A 134 2.06 -3.32 -18.79
N THR A 135 2.18 -2.24 -18.01
CA THR A 135 2.09 -0.87 -18.55
C THR A 135 3.25 -0.59 -19.51
N VAL A 136 4.47 -1.01 -19.19
CA VAL A 136 5.62 -0.87 -20.10
C VAL A 136 5.37 -1.62 -21.40
N ALA A 137 4.92 -2.88 -21.34
CA ALA A 137 4.63 -3.68 -22.53
C ALA A 137 3.56 -3.03 -23.43
N LEU A 138 2.50 -2.48 -22.84
CA LEU A 138 1.44 -1.77 -23.59
C LEU A 138 1.97 -0.49 -24.24
N LEU A 139 2.82 0.27 -23.55
CA LEU A 139 3.45 1.46 -24.12
C LEU A 139 4.39 1.11 -25.27
N ASP A 140 5.20 0.06 -25.12
CA ASP A 140 6.08 -0.45 -26.18
C ASP A 140 5.28 -0.91 -27.41
N GLU A 141 4.12 -1.56 -27.21
CA GLU A 141 3.21 -1.94 -28.30
C GLU A 141 2.65 -0.71 -29.02
N MET A 142 2.21 0.31 -28.28
CA MET A 142 1.68 1.55 -28.88
C MET A 142 2.76 2.31 -29.66
N LEU A 143 3.99 2.35 -29.14
CA LEU A 143 5.13 2.99 -29.80
C LEU A 143 5.69 2.16 -30.96
N GLY A 144 5.68 0.83 -30.87
CA GLY A 144 6.11 -0.09 -31.93
C GLY A 144 5.09 -0.26 -33.05
N GLY A 145 3.80 -0.09 -32.75
CA GLY A 145 2.72 0.06 -33.72
C GLY A 145 2.73 1.42 -34.42
N THR A 146 3.45 2.39 -33.86
CA THR A 146 3.82 3.63 -34.56
C THR A 146 4.99 3.33 -35.50
N ARG A 147 4.72 2.59 -36.59
CA ARG A 147 5.41 2.93 -37.84
C ARG A 147 5.01 4.37 -38.13
N LEU A 148 5.88 5.30 -37.77
CA LEU A 148 5.96 6.62 -38.39
C LEU A 148 5.63 6.41 -39.87
N GLY A 149 4.47 6.93 -40.30
CA GLY A 149 4.08 6.94 -41.69
C GLY A 149 5.29 7.37 -42.50
N ALA A 150 5.74 6.46 -43.35
CA ALA A 150 6.97 6.58 -44.09
C ALA A 150 7.03 7.95 -44.79
N ALA A 151 8.25 8.48 -44.80
CA ALA A 151 8.67 9.63 -45.56
C ALA A 151 8.23 9.58 -47.04
N ALA A 152 8.22 10.78 -47.62
CA ALA A 152 8.32 11.09 -49.06
C ALA A 152 7.07 10.82 -49.92
N ASP A 153 6.29 11.90 -50.09
CA ASP A 153 5.70 12.22 -51.40
C ASP A 153 6.42 13.46 -51.96
N GLU A 154 7.73 13.33 -52.20
CA GLU A 154 8.44 14.12 -53.20
C GLU A 154 8.42 13.32 -54.51
N GLN A 155 7.33 13.41 -55.29
CA GLN A 155 7.36 13.33 -56.77
C GLN A 155 5.95 13.44 -57.38
N ARG A 156 5.53 14.67 -57.68
CA ARG A 156 4.61 15.11 -58.75
C ARG A 156 4.55 16.64 -58.61
N VAL A 157 4.96 17.49 -59.56
CA VAL A 157 4.74 17.45 -61.00
C VAL A 157 5.84 18.30 -61.67
N GLY A 158 6.56 17.69 -62.62
CA GLY A 158 7.20 18.45 -63.68
C GLY A 158 6.15 18.95 -64.66
N GLY A 159 6.22 20.22 -65.04
CA GLY A 159 5.36 20.82 -66.04
C GLY A 159 5.78 22.26 -66.29
N GLY A 160 6.74 22.44 -67.21
CA GLY A 160 7.17 23.75 -67.68
C GLY A 160 6.11 24.47 -68.53
N LEU A 161 6.49 25.69 -68.95
CA LEU A 161 5.93 26.65 -69.94
C LEU A 161 6.09 28.05 -69.29
N GLY A 162 7.13 28.86 -69.53
CA GLY A 162 7.52 29.53 -70.80
C GLY A 162 6.62 30.76 -71.07
N PRO A 163 7.05 31.84 -71.74
CA PRO A 163 8.40 32.27 -72.17
C PRO A 163 9.01 33.39 -71.31
#